data_AF-A0A1R3FT60-F1
#
_entry.id   AF-A0A1R3FT60-F1
#
_cell.length_a   1.000
_cell.length_b   1.000
_cell.length_c   1.000
_cell.angle_alpha   90.00
_cell.angle_beta   90.00
_cell.angle_gamma   90.00
#
_symmetry.space_group_name_H-M   'P 1'
#
loop_
_entity.id
_entity.type
_entity.pdbx_description
1 polymer ?
#
loop_
_entity_poly.entity_id
_entity_poly.type
_entity_poly.pdbx_seq_one_letter_code
_entity_poly.pdbx_strand_id
1 'polypeptide(L)'
;MSNDLIIIEPIDPNDITIPDAAQTINKVKALARRNAIKNHSLVIHNRELGANSIEVVQPRENIKAVLGLDSDKEARLFLSNLNDDDVYDDNVLLPALHEHAYIRVEEAETPEAEEEALDIIQCLDAAVQCPSVKEKRTMIKEQMDSKWPRFRNEQLKKHSDGVCVVSHKTLGDKIDLHHLTPRSDKPEDTLNPNNVGPANSQDHQQYHSEEKKHSSKKMRREKKAIEGLDLGATVKPKS
;
A
#
# COMPACT_ATOMS: atom_id res chain seq x y z
N MET A 1 -28.68 13.80 1.86
CA MET A 1 -27.42 13.62 1.12
C MET A 1 -26.83 12.32 1.62
N SER A 2 -26.55 11.36 0.74
CA SER A 2 -26.02 10.06 1.15
C SER A 2 -24.66 10.27 1.82
N ASN A 3 -24.54 9.88 3.08
CA ASN A 3 -23.29 9.89 3.86
C ASN A 3 -22.49 8.65 3.51
N ASP A 4 -22.27 8.39 2.23
CA ASP A 4 -21.42 7.27 1.82
C ASP A 4 -19.98 7.71 2.08
N LEU A 5 -19.51 7.37 3.29
CA LEU A 5 -18.15 7.60 3.75
C LEU A 5 -17.14 6.86 2.88
N ILE A 6 -17.59 5.82 2.16
CA ILE A 6 -16.78 5.04 1.25
C ILE A 6 -17.51 4.92 -0.09
N ILE A 7 -16.83 5.27 -1.18
CA ILE A 7 -17.34 5.16 -2.56
C ILE A 7 -16.41 4.22 -3.32
N ILE A 8 -16.97 3.21 -3.99
CA ILE A 8 -16.22 2.31 -4.88
C ILE A 8 -16.61 2.64 -6.31
N GLU A 9 -15.63 2.90 -7.17
CA GLU A 9 -15.87 3.21 -8.59
C GLU A 9 -14.88 2.51 -9.52
N PRO A 10 -15.30 2.13 -10.74
CA PRO A 10 -14.41 1.52 -11.70
C PRO A 10 -13.36 2.52 -12.21
N ILE A 11 -12.16 2.03 -12.50
CA ILE A 11 -11.15 2.78 -13.27
C ILE A 11 -11.53 2.67 -14.76
N ASP A 12 -11.40 3.76 -15.52
CA ASP A 12 -11.56 3.71 -16.98
C ASP A 12 -10.51 2.76 -17.57
N PRO A 13 -10.90 1.69 -18.29
CA PRO A 13 -9.95 0.76 -18.90
C PRO A 13 -8.93 1.42 -19.83
N ASN A 14 -9.28 2.56 -20.43
CA ASN A 14 -8.40 3.31 -21.32
C ASN A 14 -7.30 4.09 -20.59
N ASP A 15 -7.47 4.36 -19.30
CA ASP A 15 -6.45 4.98 -18.46
C ASP A 15 -5.36 3.99 -18.07
N ILE A 16 -5.66 2.69 -18.07
CA ILE A 16 -4.73 1.64 -17.66
C ILE A 16 -3.89 1.20 -18.87
N THR A 17 -2.68 1.77 -18.96
CA THR A 17 -1.69 1.35 -19.97
C THR A 17 -0.80 0.25 -19.42
N ILE A 18 -1.07 -0.99 -19.84
CA ILE A 18 -0.26 -2.17 -19.48
C ILE A 18 0.65 -2.52 -20.67
N PRO A 19 1.98 -2.67 -20.47
CA PRO A 19 2.89 -3.11 -21.52
C PRO A 19 2.64 -4.56 -21.95
N ASP A 20 3.17 -4.93 -23.10
CA ASP A 20 3.11 -6.30 -23.61
C ASP A 20 3.92 -7.26 -22.74
N ALA A 21 3.47 -8.52 -22.65
CA ALA A 21 4.16 -9.55 -21.89
C ALA A 21 5.45 -9.98 -22.59
N ALA A 22 6.41 -10.46 -21.80
CA ALA A 22 7.57 -11.16 -22.35
C ALA A 22 7.12 -12.36 -23.21
N GLN A 23 7.88 -12.66 -24.26
CA GLN A 23 7.50 -13.69 -25.25
C GLN A 23 7.47 -15.12 -24.68
N THR A 24 8.21 -15.33 -23.61
CA THR A 24 8.35 -16.54 -22.79
C THR A 24 7.11 -16.85 -21.96
N ILE A 25 6.29 -15.85 -21.64
CA ILE A 25 5.09 -15.99 -20.81
C ILE A 25 3.95 -16.61 -21.63
N ASN A 26 3.14 -17.44 -20.99
CA ASN A 26 1.92 -17.98 -21.59
C ASN A 26 0.97 -16.83 -22.01
N LYS A 27 0.82 -16.64 -23.32
CA LYS A 27 0.02 -15.54 -23.91
C LYS A 27 -1.45 -15.54 -23.47
N VAL A 28 -2.03 -16.71 -23.25
CA VAL A 28 -3.43 -16.82 -22.81
C VAL A 28 -3.58 -16.31 -21.38
N LYS A 29 -2.69 -16.73 -20.47
CA LYS A 29 -2.68 -16.23 -19.08
C LYS A 29 -2.39 -14.72 -19.04
N ALA A 30 -1.37 -14.28 -19.76
CA ALA A 30 -0.98 -12.87 -19.85
C ALA A 30 -2.11 -11.97 -20.36
N LEU A 31 -2.87 -12.43 -21.37
CA LEU A 31 -4.03 -11.72 -21.90
C LEU A 31 -5.20 -11.70 -20.92
N ALA A 32 -5.50 -12.84 -20.28
CA ALA A 32 -6.55 -12.93 -19.27
C ALA A 32 -6.28 -11.97 -18.09
N ARG A 33 -5.04 -11.92 -17.62
CA ARG A 33 -4.56 -10.98 -16.58
C ARG A 33 -4.78 -9.53 -16.99
N ARG A 34 -4.28 -9.13 -18.16
CA ARG A 34 -4.44 -7.78 -18.69
C ARG A 34 -5.91 -7.38 -18.81
N ASN A 35 -6.75 -8.28 -19.32
CA ASN A 35 -8.18 -8.04 -19.43
C ASN A 35 -8.84 -7.90 -18.06
N ALA A 36 -8.47 -8.75 -17.09
CA ALA A 36 -9.01 -8.68 -15.75
C ALA A 36 -8.67 -7.34 -15.09
N ILE A 37 -7.40 -6.95 -15.12
CA ILE A 37 -6.97 -5.67 -14.55
C ILE A 37 -7.59 -4.49 -15.28
N LYS A 38 -7.57 -4.45 -16.62
CA LYS A 38 -8.13 -3.31 -17.37
C LYS A 38 -9.62 -3.12 -17.11
N ASN A 39 -10.39 -4.20 -17.08
CA ASN A 39 -11.85 -4.11 -17.08
C ASN A 39 -12.47 -4.17 -15.68
N HIS A 40 -11.72 -4.60 -14.66
CA HIS A 40 -12.28 -4.85 -13.33
C HIS A 40 -11.53 -4.17 -12.19
N SER A 41 -10.46 -3.42 -12.46
CA SER A 41 -9.83 -2.61 -11.41
C SER A 41 -10.80 -1.54 -10.90
N LEU A 42 -10.94 -1.46 -9.59
CA LEU A 42 -11.77 -0.45 -8.92
C LEU A 42 -10.91 0.46 -8.06
N VAL A 43 -11.43 1.63 -7.75
CA VAL A 43 -10.89 2.54 -6.74
C VAL A 43 -11.86 2.64 -5.58
N ILE A 44 -11.34 2.46 -4.38
CA ILE A 44 -12.01 2.80 -3.13
C ILE A 44 -11.60 4.22 -2.76
N HIS A 45 -12.60 5.09 -2.63
CA HIS A 45 -12.47 6.41 -2.05
C HIS A 45 -12.91 6.32 -0.60
N ASN A 46 -11.94 6.22 0.30
CA ASN A 46 -12.23 6.24 1.72
C ASN A 46 -12.24 7.71 2.19
N ARG A 47 -13.35 8.14 2.79
CA ARG A 47 -13.53 9.47 3.39
C ARG A 47 -13.78 9.38 4.90
N GLU A 48 -13.51 8.22 5.48
CA GLU A 48 -13.61 8.00 6.91
C GLU A 48 -12.54 8.80 7.66
N LEU A 49 -12.88 9.19 8.89
CA LEU A 49 -11.92 9.64 9.91
C LEU A 49 -10.97 10.78 9.52
N GLY A 50 -11.50 11.80 8.83
CA GLY A 50 -10.92 13.15 8.83
C GLY A 50 -10.11 13.50 7.57
N ALA A 51 -9.55 12.53 6.85
CA ALA A 51 -8.95 12.75 5.54
C ALA A 51 -9.54 11.81 4.47
N ASN A 52 -9.29 12.14 3.19
CA ASN A 52 -9.64 11.26 2.09
C ASN A 52 -8.42 10.37 1.79
N SER A 53 -8.63 9.10 1.45
CA SER A 53 -7.63 8.23 0.85
C SER A 53 -8.20 7.50 -0.37
N ILE A 54 -7.29 7.02 -1.21
CA ILE A 54 -7.61 6.30 -2.45
C ILE A 54 -6.76 5.05 -2.55
N GLU A 55 -7.46 3.93 -2.66
CA GLU A 55 -6.87 2.60 -2.78
C GLU A 55 -7.41 1.93 -4.04
N VAL A 56 -6.56 1.14 -4.69
CA VAL A 56 -6.95 0.37 -5.88
C VAL A 56 -7.18 -1.06 -5.43
N VAL A 57 -8.25 -1.68 -5.95
CA VAL A 57 -8.65 -3.04 -5.57
C VAL A 57 -9.03 -3.89 -6.78
N GLN A 58 -9.06 -5.20 -6.58
CA GLN A 58 -9.61 -6.17 -7.53
C GLN A 58 -10.77 -6.95 -6.90
N PRO A 59 -11.88 -7.17 -7.63
CA PRO A 59 -12.94 -8.06 -7.17
C PRO A 59 -12.41 -9.48 -6.91
N ARG A 60 -12.86 -10.10 -5.81
CA ARG A 60 -12.43 -11.47 -5.41
C ARG A 60 -12.60 -12.51 -6.51
N GLU A 61 -13.65 -12.38 -7.33
CA GLU A 61 -13.94 -13.27 -8.45
C GLU A 61 -12.88 -13.24 -9.56
N ASN A 62 -12.13 -12.13 -9.69
CA ASN A 62 -11.15 -11.94 -10.77
C ASN A 62 -9.72 -12.33 -10.36
N ILE A 63 -9.49 -12.65 -9.08
CA ILE A 63 -8.14 -12.88 -8.53
C ILE A 63 -7.39 -14.00 -9.23
N LYS A 64 -8.09 -15.06 -9.65
CA LYS A 64 -7.48 -16.14 -10.45
C LYS A 64 -6.83 -15.60 -11.73
N ALA A 65 -7.56 -14.76 -12.47
CA ALA A 65 -7.06 -14.19 -13.72
C ALA A 65 -5.96 -13.15 -13.46
N VAL A 66 -6.13 -12.29 -12.46
CA VAL A 66 -5.14 -11.27 -12.07
C VAL A 66 -3.81 -11.92 -11.69
N LEU A 67 -3.82 -12.95 -10.84
CA LEU A 67 -2.62 -13.64 -10.38
C LEU A 67 -2.16 -14.78 -11.32
N GLY A 68 -2.85 -15.03 -12.43
CA GLY A 68 -2.53 -16.12 -13.37
C GLY A 68 -2.52 -17.52 -12.76
N LEU A 69 -3.37 -17.75 -11.75
CA LEU A 69 -3.44 -19.02 -11.03
C LEU A 69 -4.05 -20.12 -11.90
N ASP A 70 -3.54 -21.34 -11.76
CA ASP A 70 -3.90 -22.45 -12.63
C ASP A 70 -5.25 -23.06 -12.28
N SER A 71 -5.72 -22.86 -11.05
CA SER A 71 -6.97 -23.46 -10.56
C SER A 71 -7.75 -22.55 -9.61
N ASP A 72 -9.05 -22.81 -9.51
CA ASP A 72 -9.91 -22.14 -8.52
C ASP A 72 -9.52 -22.53 -7.08
N LYS A 73 -8.88 -23.69 -6.91
CA LYS A 73 -8.37 -24.16 -5.62
C LYS A 73 -7.23 -23.27 -5.13
N GLU A 74 -6.28 -22.93 -6.00
CA GLU A 74 -5.20 -22.00 -5.69
C GLU A 74 -5.74 -20.61 -5.36
N ALA A 75 -6.70 -20.12 -6.15
CA ALA A 75 -7.34 -18.84 -5.87
C ALA A 75 -8.02 -18.82 -4.49
N ARG A 76 -8.72 -19.90 -4.12
CA ARG A 76 -9.31 -20.03 -2.78
C ARG A 76 -8.27 -20.09 -1.66
N LEU A 77 -7.15 -20.79 -1.89
CA LEU A 77 -6.06 -20.87 -0.92
C LEU A 77 -5.41 -19.50 -0.67
N PHE A 78 -5.14 -18.75 -1.74
CA PHE A 78 -4.69 -17.37 -1.63
C PHE A 78 -5.70 -16.53 -0.84
N LEU A 79 -6.98 -16.56 -1.24
CA LEU A 79 -8.04 -15.79 -0.60
C LEU A 79 -8.29 -16.15 0.87
N SER A 80 -8.00 -17.40 1.29
CA SER A 80 -8.12 -17.82 2.70
C SER A 80 -6.95 -17.38 3.58
N ASN A 81 -5.83 -16.97 2.96
CA ASN A 81 -4.63 -16.52 3.66
C ASN A 81 -4.57 -14.99 3.80
N LEU A 82 -5.54 -14.26 3.25
CA LEU A 82 -5.63 -12.81 3.39
C LEU A 82 -6.04 -12.43 4.82
N ASN A 83 -5.48 -11.33 5.33
CA ASN A 83 -5.96 -10.73 6.56
C ASN A 83 -7.26 -9.96 6.29
N ASP A 84 -8.02 -9.68 7.36
CA ASP A 84 -9.23 -8.85 7.25
C ASP A 84 -8.91 -7.45 6.70
N ASP A 85 -7.73 -6.91 7.02
CA ASP A 85 -7.26 -5.61 6.54
C ASP A 85 -6.84 -5.61 5.04
N ASP A 86 -6.70 -6.78 4.41
CA ASP A 86 -6.36 -6.92 2.98
C ASP A 86 -7.60 -6.96 2.08
N VAL A 87 -8.78 -6.99 2.68
CA VAL A 87 -10.06 -7.15 2.01
C VAL A 87 -11.01 -6.05 2.44
N TYR A 88 -11.55 -5.34 1.46
CA TYR A 88 -12.64 -4.41 1.69
C TYR A 88 -13.88 -4.87 0.92
N ASP A 89 -14.92 -5.25 1.67
CA ASP A 89 -16.12 -5.87 1.12
C ASP A 89 -15.76 -7.13 0.30
N ASP A 90 -16.19 -7.22 -0.96
CA ASP A 90 -15.82 -8.31 -1.87
C ASP A 90 -14.59 -8.01 -2.75
N ASN A 91 -13.71 -7.11 -2.31
CA ASN A 91 -12.54 -6.67 -3.07
C ASN A 91 -11.23 -6.87 -2.30
N VAL A 92 -10.20 -7.30 -3.01
CA VAL A 92 -8.84 -7.47 -2.47
C VAL A 92 -8.02 -6.21 -2.79
N LEU A 93 -7.36 -5.68 -1.76
CA LEU A 93 -6.46 -4.55 -1.87
C LEU A 93 -5.22 -4.92 -2.71
N LEU A 94 -4.83 -4.04 -3.63
CA LEU A 94 -3.66 -4.28 -4.48
C LEU A 94 -2.37 -4.58 -3.72
N PRO A 95 -2.06 -3.94 -2.56
CA PRO A 95 -0.90 -4.31 -1.74
C PRO A 95 -0.78 -5.81 -1.43
N ALA A 96 -1.87 -6.50 -1.11
CA ALA A 96 -1.86 -7.94 -0.85
C ALA A 96 -1.56 -8.76 -2.12
N LEU A 97 -2.03 -8.28 -3.28
CA LEU A 97 -1.70 -8.88 -4.58
C LEU A 97 -0.24 -8.66 -4.96
N HIS A 98 0.30 -7.47 -4.69
CA HIS A 98 1.71 -7.14 -4.86
C HIS A 98 2.59 -8.02 -3.97
N GLU A 99 2.26 -8.14 -2.68
CA GLU A 99 2.99 -9.01 -1.75
C GLU A 99 3.06 -10.45 -2.26
N HIS A 100 1.92 -11.01 -2.67
CA HIS A 100 1.90 -12.35 -3.23
C HIS A 100 2.72 -12.48 -4.53
N ALA A 101 2.68 -11.47 -5.40
CA ALA A 101 3.49 -11.46 -6.61
C ALA A 101 4.99 -11.38 -6.30
N TYR A 102 5.39 -10.59 -5.29
CA TYR A 102 6.78 -10.54 -4.82
C TYR A 102 7.25 -11.87 -4.23
N ILE A 103 6.42 -12.52 -3.39
CA ILE A 103 6.72 -13.87 -2.88
C ILE A 103 6.95 -14.84 -4.03
N ARG A 104 6.14 -14.78 -5.10
CA ARG A 104 6.31 -15.63 -6.28
C ARG A 104 7.59 -15.32 -7.07
N VAL A 105 8.07 -14.08 -7.09
CA VAL A 105 9.40 -13.74 -7.63
C VAL A 105 10.49 -14.39 -6.78
N GLU A 106 10.37 -14.30 -5.46
CA GLU A 106 11.37 -14.86 -4.52
C GLU A 106 11.41 -16.40 -4.54
N GLU A 107 10.27 -17.05 -4.72
CA GLU A 107 10.12 -18.51 -4.76
C GLU A 107 10.25 -19.09 -6.18
N ALA A 108 10.50 -18.27 -7.20
CA ALA A 108 10.60 -18.73 -8.58
C ALA A 108 11.81 -19.65 -8.79
N GLU A 109 11.54 -20.92 -9.11
CA GLU A 109 12.59 -21.90 -9.43
C GLU A 109 13.03 -21.86 -10.90
N THR A 110 12.28 -21.18 -11.77
CA THR A 110 12.60 -21.04 -13.19
C THR A 110 12.48 -19.59 -13.68
N PRO A 111 13.25 -19.19 -14.71
CA PRO A 111 13.14 -17.86 -15.30
C PRO A 111 11.73 -17.53 -15.79
N GLU A 112 11.00 -18.52 -16.33
CA GLU A 112 9.63 -18.32 -16.80
C GLU A 112 8.66 -18.01 -15.65
N ALA A 113 8.85 -18.64 -14.49
CA ALA A 113 8.05 -18.37 -13.30
C ALA A 113 8.35 -16.99 -12.72
N GLU A 114 9.62 -16.58 -12.72
CA GLU A 114 10.05 -15.24 -12.31
C GLU A 114 9.45 -14.17 -13.23
N GLU A 115 9.54 -14.36 -14.55
CA GLU A 115 8.96 -13.46 -15.54
C GLU A 115 7.43 -13.37 -15.44
N GLU A 116 6.74 -14.48 -15.16
CA GLU A 116 5.29 -14.46 -14.91
C GLU A 116 4.93 -13.64 -13.66
N ALA A 117 5.71 -13.75 -12.59
CA ALA A 117 5.53 -12.98 -11.36
C ALA A 117 5.82 -11.49 -11.56
N LEU A 118 6.87 -11.16 -12.32
CA LEU A 118 7.18 -9.78 -12.72
C LEU A 118 6.09 -9.17 -13.62
N ASP A 119 5.49 -9.96 -14.52
CA ASP A 119 4.35 -9.52 -15.34
C ASP A 119 3.13 -9.19 -14.46
N ILE A 120 2.87 -9.96 -13.40
CA ILE A 120 1.81 -9.65 -12.43
C ILE A 120 2.07 -8.28 -11.79
N ILE A 121 3.27 -8.06 -11.25
CA ILE A 121 3.66 -6.78 -10.63
C ILE A 121 3.46 -5.63 -11.61
N GLN A 122 3.95 -5.77 -12.84
CA GLN A 122 3.85 -4.73 -13.86
C GLN A 122 2.40 -4.41 -14.24
N CYS A 123 1.53 -5.42 -14.30
CA CYS A 123 0.11 -5.23 -14.57
C CYS A 123 -0.60 -4.54 -13.39
N LEU A 124 -0.29 -4.91 -12.14
CA LEU A 124 -0.84 -4.27 -10.94
C LEU A 124 -0.38 -2.80 -10.83
N ASP A 125 0.90 -2.53 -11.08
CA ASP A 125 1.47 -1.18 -11.08
C ASP A 125 0.80 -0.27 -12.10
N ALA A 126 0.46 -0.79 -13.28
CA ALA A 126 -0.24 -0.03 -14.30
C ALA A 126 -1.61 0.48 -13.82
N ALA A 127 -2.35 -0.30 -13.03
CA ALA A 127 -3.62 0.14 -12.45
C ALA A 127 -3.41 1.22 -11.37
N VAL A 128 -2.39 1.07 -10.52
CA VAL A 128 -2.07 2.04 -9.45
C VAL A 128 -1.55 3.37 -10.02
N GLN A 129 -0.83 3.30 -11.13
CA GLN A 129 -0.12 4.43 -11.72
C GLN A 129 -0.87 5.06 -12.90
N CYS A 130 -2.12 4.68 -13.14
CA CYS A 130 -2.93 5.25 -14.22
C CYS A 130 -3.23 6.74 -13.98
N PRO A 131 -3.47 7.53 -15.05
CA PRO A 131 -3.67 8.97 -14.95
C PRO A 131 -4.78 9.40 -13.98
N SER A 132 -5.97 8.79 -14.05
CA SER A 132 -7.11 9.17 -13.19
C SER A 132 -6.83 8.91 -11.72
N VAL A 133 -6.20 7.79 -11.36
CA VAL A 133 -5.81 7.50 -9.96
C VAL A 133 -4.77 8.51 -9.47
N LYS A 134 -3.78 8.84 -10.29
CA LYS A 134 -2.75 9.84 -9.96
C LYS A 134 -3.35 11.23 -9.76
N GLU A 135 -4.23 11.66 -10.64
CA GLU A 135 -4.90 12.96 -10.53
C GLU A 135 -5.70 13.06 -9.23
N LYS A 136 -6.52 12.05 -8.92
CA LYS A 136 -7.30 12.03 -7.68
C LYS A 136 -6.41 12.02 -6.44
N ARG A 137 -5.31 11.27 -6.43
CA ARG A 137 -4.33 11.27 -5.33
C ARG A 137 -3.70 12.65 -5.15
N THR A 138 -3.35 13.34 -6.23
CA THR A 138 -2.84 14.71 -6.19
C THR A 138 -3.88 15.65 -5.59
N MET A 139 -5.13 15.61 -6.05
CA MET A 139 -6.22 16.43 -5.52
C MET A 139 -6.44 16.21 -4.02
N ILE A 140 -6.45 14.95 -3.58
CA ILE A 140 -6.58 14.60 -2.15
C ILE A 140 -5.41 15.19 -1.35
N LYS A 141 -4.18 15.02 -1.83
CA LYS A 141 -2.99 15.57 -1.18
C LYS A 141 -3.08 17.09 -1.04
N GLU A 142 -3.44 17.80 -2.10
CA GLU A 142 -3.60 19.26 -2.08
C GLU A 142 -4.67 19.71 -1.08
N GLN A 143 -5.80 19.00 -1.04
CA GLN A 143 -6.85 19.25 -0.05
C GLN A 143 -6.34 19.05 1.37
N MET A 144 -5.56 17.99 1.62
CA MET A 144 -4.98 17.70 2.93
C MET A 144 -3.95 18.75 3.33
N ASP A 145 -3.04 19.11 2.43
CA ASP A 145 -2.00 20.13 2.65
C ASP A 145 -2.62 21.49 2.97
N SER A 146 -3.75 21.84 2.33
CA SER A 146 -4.49 23.07 2.62
C SER A 146 -5.15 23.08 4.02
N LYS A 147 -5.66 21.93 4.47
CA LYS A 147 -6.36 21.78 5.77
C LYS A 147 -5.38 21.62 6.93
N TRP A 148 -4.19 21.07 6.69
CA TRP A 148 -3.22 20.70 7.70
C TRP A 148 -2.83 21.83 8.66
N PRO A 149 -2.51 23.07 8.23
CA PRO A 149 -2.09 24.13 9.15
C PRO A 149 -3.16 24.47 10.19
N ARG A 150 -4.42 24.53 9.75
CA ARG A 150 -5.57 24.80 10.63
C ARG A 150 -5.77 23.65 11.61
N PHE A 151 -5.84 22.42 11.10
CA PHE A 151 -5.99 21.22 11.93
C PHE A 151 -4.87 21.12 12.97
N ARG A 152 -3.61 21.29 12.56
CA ARG A 152 -2.45 21.28 13.45
C ARG A 152 -2.60 22.29 14.59
N ASN A 153 -2.96 23.52 14.27
CA ASN A 153 -3.13 24.57 15.29
C ASN A 153 -4.29 24.30 16.24
N GLU A 154 -5.39 23.73 15.76
CA GLU A 154 -6.54 23.33 16.59
C GLU A 154 -6.15 22.21 17.56
N GLN A 155 -5.45 21.17 17.09
CA GLN A 155 -5.02 20.06 17.95
C GLN A 155 -3.97 20.50 18.97
N LEU A 156 -2.98 21.31 18.58
CA LEU A 156 -1.98 21.81 19.54
C LEU A 156 -2.59 22.69 20.63
N LYS A 157 -3.63 23.47 20.32
CA LYS A 157 -4.39 24.21 21.32
C LYS A 157 -5.19 23.29 22.25
N LYS A 158 -5.81 22.24 21.71
CA LYS A 158 -6.61 21.29 22.47
C LYS A 158 -5.77 20.47 23.45
N HIS A 159 -4.51 20.21 23.11
CA HIS A 159 -3.59 19.38 23.89
C HIS A 159 -2.46 20.18 24.55
N SER A 160 -2.65 21.49 24.77
CA SER A 160 -1.60 22.39 25.27
C SER A 160 -1.10 22.08 26.68
N ASP A 161 -1.90 21.38 27.47
CA ASP A 161 -1.68 20.97 28.85
C ASP A 161 -1.27 19.48 28.98
N GLY A 162 -1.10 18.80 27.85
CA GLY A 162 -0.68 17.40 27.81
C GLY A 162 0.81 17.16 28.05
N VAL A 163 1.23 15.92 27.78
CA VAL A 163 2.63 15.51 27.73
C VAL A 163 3.02 15.16 26.30
N CYS A 164 4.31 15.20 26.00
CA CYS A 164 4.86 14.76 24.73
C CYS A 164 4.48 13.30 24.47
N VAL A 165 3.78 13.01 23.37
CA VAL A 165 3.36 11.63 23.06
C VAL A 165 4.52 10.71 22.69
N VAL A 166 5.66 11.27 22.29
CA VAL A 166 6.87 10.52 21.92
C VAL A 166 7.73 10.19 23.14
N SER A 167 7.95 11.15 24.04
CA SER A 167 8.90 11.02 25.15
C SER A 167 8.25 10.94 26.54
N HIS A 168 6.93 11.15 26.62
CA HIS A 168 6.14 11.25 27.85
C HIS A 168 6.59 12.34 28.84
N LYS A 169 7.46 13.26 28.40
CA LYS A 169 7.91 14.42 29.18
C LYS A 169 6.92 15.58 29.09
N THR A 170 7.01 16.53 30.01
CA THR A 170 6.31 17.82 29.91
C THR A 170 6.60 18.50 28.57
N LEU A 171 5.58 19.15 28.01
CA LEU A 171 5.72 19.93 26.79
C LEU A 171 6.60 21.17 27.04
N GLY A 172 7.55 21.42 26.14
CA GLY A 172 8.39 22.62 26.15
C GLY A 172 7.83 23.73 25.25
N ASP A 173 8.62 24.79 25.06
CA ASP A 173 8.20 25.98 24.29
C ASP A 173 7.98 25.71 22.78
N LYS A 174 8.64 24.67 22.25
CA LYS A 174 8.57 24.28 20.83
C LYS A 174 7.91 22.91 20.71
N ILE A 175 6.64 22.95 20.31
CA ILE A 175 5.80 21.77 20.09
C ILE A 175 5.45 21.60 18.62
N ASP A 176 5.46 20.35 18.20
CA ASP A 176 4.95 19.86 16.93
C ASP A 176 3.78 18.90 17.17
N LEU A 177 3.07 18.58 16.09
CA LEU A 177 2.04 17.54 16.11
C LEU A 177 2.63 16.28 15.51
N HIS A 178 2.57 15.19 16.27
CA HIS A 178 3.01 13.87 15.87
C HIS A 178 1.80 13.01 15.50
N HIS A 179 1.96 12.17 14.47
CA HIS A 179 1.00 11.14 14.07
C HIS A 179 1.31 9.85 14.82
N LEU A 180 0.34 9.29 15.56
CA LEU A 180 0.52 8.05 16.32
C LEU A 180 0.64 6.84 15.39
N THR A 181 -0.21 6.79 14.37
CA THR A 181 -0.10 5.91 13.21
C THR A 181 0.48 6.70 12.04
N PRO A 182 1.59 6.26 11.42
CA PRO A 182 2.20 6.96 10.30
C PRO A 182 1.22 7.20 9.15
N ARG A 183 1.32 8.38 8.51
CA ARG A 183 0.51 8.72 7.32
C ARG A 183 0.75 7.79 6.13
N SER A 184 1.91 7.13 6.09
CA SER A 184 2.22 6.13 5.06
C SER A 184 1.39 4.87 5.21
N ASP A 185 0.96 4.57 6.43
CA ASP A 185 0.34 3.30 6.79
C ASP A 185 -1.19 3.45 6.77
N LYS A 186 -1.70 4.56 7.32
CA LYS A 186 -3.14 4.93 7.29
C LYS A 186 -3.34 6.37 6.83
N PRO A 187 -3.33 6.64 5.52
CA PRO A 187 -3.43 8.01 4.99
C PRO A 187 -4.76 8.71 5.34
N GLU A 188 -5.87 7.97 5.43
CA GLU A 188 -7.19 8.46 5.87
C GLU A 188 -7.17 9.03 7.30
N ASP A 189 -6.27 8.55 8.16
CA ASP A 189 -6.14 9.03 9.53
C ASP A 189 -5.30 10.32 9.66
N THR A 190 -4.83 10.89 8.55
CA THR A 190 -3.93 12.06 8.58
C THR A 190 -4.55 13.27 9.30
N LEU A 191 -5.87 13.45 9.20
CA LEU A 191 -6.60 14.54 9.86
C LEU A 191 -7.54 14.00 10.95
N ASN A 192 -7.28 12.78 11.44
CA ASN A 192 -8.01 12.20 12.56
C ASN A 192 -7.50 12.81 13.89
N PRO A 193 -8.33 13.50 14.68
CA PRO A 193 -7.90 14.10 15.95
C PRO A 193 -7.46 13.06 16.98
N ASN A 194 -7.86 11.78 16.83
CA ASN A 194 -7.47 10.71 17.74
C ASN A 194 -6.15 10.03 17.31
N ASN A 195 -5.67 10.28 16.10
CA ASN A 195 -4.41 9.73 15.58
C ASN A 195 -3.24 10.71 15.71
N VAL A 196 -3.40 11.78 16.51
CA VAL A 196 -2.38 12.81 16.66
C VAL A 196 -2.21 13.24 18.10
N GLY A 197 -1.01 13.71 18.43
CA GLY A 197 -0.72 14.28 19.74
C GLY A 197 0.47 15.24 19.74
N PRO A 198 0.58 16.10 20.76
CA PRO A 198 1.67 17.06 20.84
C PRO A 198 3.00 16.34 21.12
N ALA A 199 4.07 16.78 20.46
CA ALA A 199 5.41 16.27 20.68
C ALA A 199 6.40 17.43 20.75
N ASN A 200 7.38 17.33 21.65
CA ASN A 200 8.49 18.29 21.68
C ASN A 200 9.27 18.18 20.37
N SER A 201 9.53 19.30 19.69
CA SER A 201 10.14 19.28 18.35
C SER A 201 11.45 18.50 18.29
N GLN A 202 12.29 18.57 19.33
CA GLN A 202 13.55 17.82 19.39
C GLN A 202 13.33 16.31 19.49
N ASP A 203 12.48 15.86 20.43
CA ASP A 203 12.14 14.45 20.62
C ASP A 203 11.49 13.88 19.35
N HIS A 204 10.61 14.65 18.72
CA HIS A 204 9.92 14.28 17.48
C HIS A 204 10.88 14.08 16.30
N GLN A 205 11.81 15.02 16.10
CA GLN A 205 12.84 14.89 15.07
C GLN A 205 13.76 13.70 15.33
N GLN A 206 14.15 13.48 16.58
CA GLN A 206 15.00 12.36 16.96
C GLN A 206 14.31 11.02 16.64
N TYR A 207 13.06 10.86 17.07
CA TYR A 207 12.24 9.67 16.81
C TYR A 207 12.20 9.32 15.32
N HIS A 208 11.81 10.28 14.46
CA HIS A 208 11.78 10.02 13.01
C HIS A 208 13.17 9.79 12.40
N SER A 209 14.23 10.36 12.97
CA SER A 209 15.59 10.09 12.52
C SER A 209 16.02 8.66 12.85
N GLU A 210 15.61 8.13 14.00
CA GLU A 210 15.89 6.78 14.46
C GLU A 210 15.09 5.74 13.67
N GLU A 211 13.80 6.01 13.44
CA GLU A 211 12.96 5.19 12.58
C GLU A 211 13.53 5.10 11.16
N LYS A 212 13.86 6.22 10.54
CA LYS A 212 14.48 6.23 9.20
C LYS A 212 15.78 5.42 9.14
N LYS A 213 16.62 5.51 10.18
CA LYS A 213 17.85 4.71 10.28
C LYS A 213 17.53 3.22 10.41
N HIS A 214 16.52 2.87 11.20
CA HIS A 214 16.09 1.48 11.36
C HIS A 214 15.53 0.92 10.05
N SER A 215 14.60 1.62 9.40
CA SER A 215 14.02 1.22 8.12
C SER A 215 15.06 1.14 7.00
N SER A 216 16.00 2.10 6.93
CA SER A 216 17.08 2.07 5.94
C SER A 216 18.05 0.90 6.18
N LYS A 217 18.31 0.54 7.44
CA LYS A 217 19.13 -0.63 7.78
C LYS A 217 18.40 -1.93 7.44
N LYS A 218 17.09 -2.01 7.69
CA LYS A 218 16.24 -3.14 7.30
C LYS A 218 16.29 -3.33 5.78
N MET A 219 15.96 -2.28 5.01
CA MET A 219 16.03 -2.32 3.54
C MET A 219 17.43 -2.64 3.01
N ARG A 220 18.51 -2.12 3.63
CA ARG A 220 19.89 -2.49 3.23
C ARG A 220 20.23 -3.95 3.53
N ARG A 221 19.70 -4.52 4.62
CA ARG A 221 19.91 -5.94 4.96
C ARG A 221 19.14 -6.83 4.00
N GLU A 222 17.88 -6.50 3.72
CA GLU A 222 17.05 -7.19 2.73
C GLU A 222 17.69 -7.11 1.35
N LYS A 223 18.10 -5.91 0.91
CA LYS A 223 18.84 -5.72 -0.34
C LYS A 223 20.15 -6.51 -0.40
N LYS A 224 20.93 -6.57 0.68
CA LYS A 224 22.18 -7.37 0.72
C LYS A 224 21.93 -8.87 0.76
N ALA A 225 20.81 -9.32 1.35
CA ALA A 225 20.41 -10.71 1.29
C ALA A 225 20.05 -11.08 -0.15
N ILE A 226 19.36 -10.19 -0.87
CA ILE A 226 19.03 -10.32 -2.29
C ILE A 226 20.31 -10.32 -3.16
N GLU A 227 21.20 -9.35 -2.97
CA GLU A 227 22.46 -9.24 -3.75
C GLU A 227 23.52 -10.28 -3.35
N GLY A 228 23.35 -10.96 -2.21
CA GLY A 228 24.27 -11.96 -1.66
C GLY A 228 23.83 -13.42 -1.86
N LEU A 229 22.66 -13.64 -2.48
CA LEU A 229 22.26 -14.95 -2.97
C LEU A 229 23.09 -15.29 -4.22
N ASP A 230 24.26 -15.86 -3.96
CA ASP A 230 25.04 -16.58 -4.95
C ASP A 230 24.18 -17.73 -5.50
N LEU A 231 24.07 -17.83 -6.84
CA LEU A 231 23.22 -18.74 -7.63
C LEU A 231 23.56 -20.24 -7.47
N GLY A 232 23.97 -20.68 -6.28
CA GLY A 232 24.39 -22.06 -6.02
C GLY A 232 24.36 -22.52 -4.56
N ALA A 233 23.87 -21.73 -3.60
CA ALA A 233 23.81 -22.16 -2.20
C ALA A 233 22.49 -22.89 -1.88
N THR A 234 22.49 -24.22 -1.98
CA THR A 234 21.43 -25.07 -1.40
C THR A 234 21.23 -24.75 0.08
N VAL A 235 20.07 -24.16 0.41
CA VAL A 235 19.62 -24.00 1.79
C VAL A 235 19.20 -25.37 2.30
N LYS A 236 20.00 -25.96 3.20
CA LYS A 236 19.53 -27.11 3.98
C LYS A 236 18.50 -26.62 5.00
N PRO A 237 17.32 -27.27 5.10
CA PRO A 237 16.36 -26.93 6.13
C PRO A 237 17.00 -27.17 7.50
N LYS A 238 16.78 -26.21 8.41
CA LYS A 238 17.14 -26.40 9.83
C LYS A 238 16.26 -27.51 10.39
N SER A 239 16.91 -28.44 11.07
CA SER A 239 16.28 -29.44 11.94
C SER A 239 15.86 -28.81 13.26
#